data_AF-A0A0C9VD94-F1
#
_entry.id   AF-A0A0C9VD94-F1
#
_cell.length_a   1.000
_cell.length_b   1.000
_cell.length_c   1.000
_cell.angle_alpha   90.00
_cell.angle_beta   90.00
_cell.angle_gamma   90.00
#
_symmetry.space_group_name_H-M   'P 1'
#
loop_
_entity.id
_entity.type
_entity.pdbx_description
1 polymer ?
#
loop_
_entity_poly.entity_id
_entity_poly.type
_entity_poly.pdbx_seq_one_letter_code
_entity_poly.pdbx_strand_id
1 'polypeptide(L)'
;GIRMHKLPKLIGIQEAFQGSKAKLYYTVTTDITVGQRTYKETFDIANIDYYDIVLGTPFLRRVKANIDFNGLGSIIINGETIDNNLSVWLASSEAKIDGLTKDDFRRLHSQWKEKYSHLFSNIPLELPPMCEVNHRIKLIDPNKQFNYHLSKCPEALRPQLHAKIDHYLKAGWWEPTSALQAVPMLCI
;
A
#
# COMPACT_ATOMS: atom_id res chain seq x y z
N GLY A 1 19.81 17.33 -8.94
CA GLY A 1 19.17 16.08 -8.49
C GLY A 1 20.01 15.44 -7.42
N ILE A 2 19.40 14.79 -6.42
CA ILE A 2 20.15 14.19 -5.30
C ILE A 2 20.71 12.83 -5.72
N ARG A 3 22.00 12.56 -5.42
CA ARG A 3 22.70 11.34 -5.86
C ARG A 3 22.39 10.18 -4.91
N MET A 4 21.67 9.19 -5.39
CA MET A 4 21.28 8.00 -4.62
C MET A 4 22.37 6.91 -4.68
N HIS A 5 22.53 6.18 -3.59
CA HIS A 5 23.45 5.04 -3.48
C HIS A 5 22.65 3.77 -3.17
N LYS A 6 22.92 2.69 -3.90
CA LYS A 6 22.25 1.40 -3.68
C LYS A 6 22.84 0.70 -2.47
N LEU A 7 21.99 0.20 -1.58
CA LEU A 7 22.41 -0.54 -0.40
C LEU A 7 22.96 -1.93 -0.78
N PRO A 8 24.10 -2.37 -0.20
CA PRO A 8 24.65 -3.70 -0.44
C PRO A 8 23.80 -4.81 0.20
N LYS A 9 23.06 -4.49 1.26
CA LYS A 9 22.11 -5.39 1.94
C LYS A 9 20.79 -4.66 2.15
N LEU A 10 19.70 -5.30 1.77
CA LEU A 10 18.35 -4.78 1.95
C LEU A 10 18.01 -4.70 3.44
N ILE A 11 17.49 -3.55 3.87
CA ILE A 11 16.99 -3.35 5.23
C ILE A 11 15.47 -3.55 5.18
N GLY A 12 14.97 -4.48 5.99
CA GLY A 12 13.54 -4.71 6.16
C GLY A 12 13.01 -3.83 7.29
N ILE A 13 11.96 -3.05 7.03
CA ILE A 13 11.25 -2.27 8.04
C ILE A 13 9.83 -2.84 8.19
N GLN A 14 9.42 -3.11 9.43
CA GLN A 14 8.18 -3.82 9.73
C GLN A 14 7.01 -2.87 10.12
N GLU A 15 7.29 -1.65 10.54
CA GLU A 15 6.28 -0.67 10.94
C GLU A 15 6.54 0.69 10.28
N ALA A 16 5.47 1.45 9.99
CA ALA A 16 5.40 2.69 9.20
C ALA A 16 5.06 2.57 7.69
N PHE A 17 4.72 1.37 7.19
CA PHE A 17 4.31 1.19 5.77
C PHE A 17 2.98 0.46 5.63
N GLN A 18 2.13 0.93 4.71
CA GLN A 18 0.89 0.25 4.36
C GLN A 18 1.22 -1.09 3.69
N GLY A 19 1.14 -2.18 4.46
CA GLY A 19 1.50 -3.52 4.01
C GLY A 19 2.59 -4.22 4.82
N SER A 20 2.69 -4.02 6.14
CA SER A 20 3.41 -4.87 7.12
C SER A 20 4.93 -5.09 6.94
N LYS A 21 5.53 -4.85 5.75
CA LYS A 21 6.95 -5.01 5.43
C LYS A 21 7.34 -4.13 4.24
N ALA A 22 8.24 -3.17 4.45
CA ALA A 22 8.94 -2.47 3.37
C ALA A 22 10.39 -2.94 3.27
N LYS A 23 10.93 -2.92 2.05
CA LYS A 23 12.35 -3.16 1.78
C LYS A 23 12.97 -1.86 1.28
N LEU A 24 14.03 -1.41 1.93
CA LEU A 24 14.80 -0.26 1.52
C LEU A 24 15.89 -0.67 0.55
N TYR A 25 16.01 0.06 -0.56
CA TYR A 25 16.95 -0.23 -1.63
C TYR A 25 18.07 0.81 -1.77
N TYR A 26 17.79 2.05 -1.35
CA TYR A 26 18.67 3.18 -1.61
C TYR A 26 18.85 4.04 -0.37
N THR A 27 20.02 4.65 -0.28
CA THR A 27 20.32 5.73 0.65
C THR A 27 20.70 6.98 -0.12
N VAL A 28 20.57 8.12 0.55
CA VAL A 28 21.03 9.40 0.04
C VAL A 28 21.71 10.17 1.16
N THR A 29 22.88 10.75 0.88
CA THR A 29 23.52 11.67 1.82
C THR A 29 23.23 13.09 1.35
N THR A 30 22.53 13.86 2.17
CA THR A 30 22.19 15.25 1.88
C THR A 30 22.30 16.10 3.14
N ASP A 31 22.50 17.39 2.93
CA ASP A 31 22.51 18.36 4.00
C ASP A 31 21.06 18.68 4.39
N ILE A 32 20.77 18.66 5.70
CA ILE A 32 19.51 19.09 6.30
C ILE A 32 19.77 20.30 7.20
N THR A 33 19.03 21.37 6.96
CA THR A 33 19.10 22.59 7.77
C THR A 33 17.99 22.57 8.80
N VAL A 34 18.36 22.74 10.07
CA VAL A 34 17.43 22.76 11.21
C VAL A 34 17.78 23.98 12.06
N GLY A 35 16.87 24.95 12.13
CA GLY A 35 17.16 26.28 12.68
C GLY A 35 18.28 26.95 11.86
N GLN A 36 19.32 27.44 12.53
CA GLN A 36 20.45 28.10 11.87
C GLN A 36 21.61 27.15 11.50
N ARG A 37 21.48 25.85 11.74
CA ARG A 37 22.57 24.88 11.55
C ARG A 37 22.26 23.87 10.47
N THR A 38 23.29 23.49 9.74
CA THR A 38 23.23 22.47 8.68
C THR A 38 23.93 21.20 9.15
N TYR A 39 23.28 20.05 8.96
CA TYR A 39 23.80 18.74 9.31
C TYR A 39 23.85 17.88 8.05
N LYS A 40 24.96 17.17 7.84
CA LYS A 40 25.06 16.22 6.75
C LYS A 40 24.56 14.86 7.23
N GLU A 41 23.42 14.42 6.70
CA GLU A 41 22.78 13.16 7.11
C GLU A 41 22.59 12.20 5.96
N THR A 42 22.59 10.91 6.32
CA THR A 42 22.25 9.84 5.38
C THR A 42 20.83 9.36 5.67
N PHE A 43 19.98 9.44 4.66
CA PHE A 43 18.59 9.03 4.72
C PHE A 43 18.39 7.75 3.92
N ASP A 44 17.57 6.86 4.46
CA ASP A 44 17.03 5.73 3.71
C ASP A 44 15.85 6.19 2.86
N ILE A 45 15.85 5.82 1.58
CA ILE A 45 14.77 6.17 0.66
C ILE A 45 13.68 5.10 0.72
N ALA A 46 12.48 5.53 1.08
CA ALA A 46 11.31 4.68 1.20
C ALA A 46 10.07 5.38 0.64
N ASN A 47 9.09 4.60 0.18
CA ASN A 47 7.77 5.13 -0.18
C ASN A 47 6.93 5.22 1.09
N ILE A 48 6.93 6.39 1.73
CA ILE A 48 6.15 6.68 2.94
C ILE A 48 4.92 7.53 2.58
N ASP A 49 3.78 7.22 3.19
CA ASP A 49 2.57 8.02 3.01
C ASP A 49 2.61 9.25 3.92
N TYR A 50 2.03 10.36 3.44
CA TYR A 50 1.79 11.61 4.18
C TYR A 50 3.01 12.44 4.61
N TYR A 51 4.23 11.91 4.52
CA TYR A 51 5.45 12.60 4.97
C TYR A 51 6.51 12.64 3.88
N ASP A 52 7.25 13.74 3.79
CA ASP A 52 8.43 13.83 2.91
C ASP A 52 9.68 13.23 3.56
N ILE A 53 9.84 13.43 4.88
CA ILE A 53 11.00 12.99 5.67
C ILE A 53 10.54 12.57 7.08
N VAL A 54 11.08 11.46 7.59
CA VAL A 54 10.91 11.02 8.98
C VAL A 54 12.25 11.10 9.70
N LEU A 55 12.31 11.90 10.77
CA LEU A 55 13.51 12.05 11.60
C LEU A 55 13.39 11.18 12.85
N GLY A 56 14.28 10.19 12.97
CA GLY A 56 14.32 9.30 14.11
C GLY A 56 14.88 9.94 15.38
N THR A 57 14.62 9.31 16.52
CA THR A 57 15.15 9.74 17.84
C THR A 57 16.67 9.87 17.92
N PRO A 58 17.52 9.12 17.18
CA PRO A 58 18.96 9.36 17.19
C PRO A 58 19.36 10.74 16.67
N PHE A 59 18.71 11.20 15.59
CA PHE A 59 18.93 12.54 15.05
C PHE A 59 18.46 13.61 16.05
N LEU A 60 17.24 13.45 16.59
CA LEU A 60 16.67 14.38 17.57
C LEU A 60 17.56 14.52 18.82
N ARG A 61 18.14 13.43 19.32
CA ARG A 61 19.12 13.47 20.43
C ARG A 61 20.39 14.22 20.05
N ARG A 62 20.92 14.01 18.84
CA ARG A 62 22.13 14.68 18.34
C ARG A 62 21.96 16.20 18.28
N VAL A 63 20.79 16.65 17.84
CA VAL A 63 20.47 18.09 17.74
C VAL A 63 19.92 18.68 19.04
N LYS A 64 19.85 17.89 20.12
CA LYS A 64 19.27 18.26 21.42
C LYS A 64 17.87 18.86 21.26
N ALA A 65 17.05 18.20 20.45
CA ALA A 65 15.66 18.59 20.29
C ALA A 65 14.88 18.40 21.59
N ASN A 66 14.21 19.44 22.02
CA ASN A 66 13.21 19.43 23.08
C ASN A 66 11.86 19.75 22.43
N ILE A 67 10.94 18.79 22.52
CA ILE A 67 9.62 18.87 21.92
C ILE A 67 8.62 18.90 23.07
N ASP A 68 7.95 20.05 23.24
CA ASP A 68 6.88 20.22 24.21
C ASP A 68 5.54 20.16 23.47
N PHE A 69 4.60 19.41 24.03
CA PHE A 69 3.24 19.25 23.50
C PHE A 69 2.19 20.04 24.30
N ASN A 70 2.60 20.79 25.33
CA ASN A 70 1.69 21.62 26.10
C ASN A 70 1.24 22.87 25.32
N GLY A 71 -0.03 23.24 25.44
CA GLY A 71 -0.58 24.44 24.78
C GLY A 71 -0.49 24.35 23.26
N LEU A 72 0.15 25.36 22.63
CA LEU A 72 0.40 25.38 21.17
C LEU A 72 1.56 24.48 20.73
N GLY A 73 2.23 23.81 21.67
CA GLY A 73 3.44 23.05 21.44
C GLY A 73 4.64 23.92 21.08
N SER A 74 5.85 23.43 21.36
CA SER A 74 7.09 24.10 20.96
C SER A 74 8.17 23.10 20.59
N ILE A 75 8.99 23.48 19.61
CA ILE A 75 10.15 22.70 19.20
C ILE A 75 11.38 23.58 19.41
N ILE A 76 12.22 23.19 20.36
CA ILE A 76 13.47 23.85 20.67
C ILE A 76 14.61 22.93 20.22
N ILE A 77 15.52 23.42 19.40
CA ILE A 77 16.66 22.65 18.92
C ILE A 77 17.94 23.39 19.30
N ASN A 78 18.81 22.74 20.08
CA ASN A 78 20.03 23.36 20.63
C ASN A 78 19.78 24.69 21.38
N GLY A 79 18.60 24.86 22.00
CA GLY A 79 18.24 26.08 22.73
C GLY A 79 17.63 27.19 21.86
N GLU A 80 17.53 27.00 20.55
CA GLU A 80 16.80 27.89 19.64
C GLU A 80 15.37 27.40 19.44
N THR A 81 14.39 28.26 19.67
CA THR A 81 12.99 27.97 19.33
C THR A 81 12.85 28.02 17.81
N ILE A 82 12.49 26.88 17.22
CA ILE A 82 12.08 26.85 15.82
C ILE A 82 10.67 27.43 15.78
N ASP A 83 10.42 28.34 14.82
CA ASP A 83 9.08 28.81 14.53
C ASP A 83 8.23 27.61 14.11
N ASN A 84 7.60 26.98 15.09
CA ASN A 84 6.63 25.92 14.92
C ASN A 84 5.31 26.61 14.62
N ASN A 85 5.25 27.29 13.48
CA ASN A 85 4.04 27.97 13.08
C ASN A 85 2.97 26.91 12.85
N LEU A 86 2.23 26.62 13.92
CA LEU A 86 1.18 25.62 13.96
C LEU A 86 0.12 25.95 12.90
N SER A 87 0.01 27.23 12.52
CA SER A 87 -0.75 27.74 11.39
C SER A 87 -0.37 27.10 10.05
N VAL A 88 0.89 26.77 9.81
CA VAL A 88 1.35 26.09 8.57
C VAL A 88 1.09 24.59 8.65
N TRP A 89 1.22 23.98 9.83
CA TRP A 89 0.93 22.56 10.02
C TRP A 89 -0.58 22.29 9.99
N LEU A 90 -1.36 23.09 10.72
CA LEU A 90 -2.82 23.16 10.66
C LEU A 90 -3.27 23.64 9.27
N ALA A 91 -2.65 24.60 8.60
CA ALA A 91 -3.01 24.87 7.20
C ALA A 91 -2.59 23.73 6.25
N SER A 92 -1.62 22.88 6.56
CA SER A 92 -1.27 21.73 5.71
C SER A 92 -2.22 20.54 5.94
N SER A 93 -2.56 20.25 7.19
CA SER A 93 -3.48 19.16 7.57
C SER A 93 -4.96 19.57 7.47
N GLU A 94 -5.27 20.82 7.83
CA GLU A 94 -6.58 21.46 7.74
C GLU A 94 -6.78 22.22 6.43
N ALA A 95 -5.84 22.83 5.68
CA ALA A 95 -6.22 23.38 4.35
C ALA A 95 -6.52 22.32 3.28
N LYS A 96 -6.45 21.02 3.62
CA LYS A 96 -7.09 19.94 2.85
C LYS A 96 -8.49 19.55 3.36
N ILE A 97 -8.92 19.98 4.55
CA ILE A 97 -10.18 19.57 5.22
C ILE A 97 -11.03 20.77 5.74
N ASP A 98 -10.49 21.98 5.88
CA ASP A 98 -11.08 23.20 6.49
C ASP A 98 -12.09 23.93 5.59
N GLY A 99 -12.63 23.21 4.62
CA GLY A 99 -13.81 23.62 3.86
C GLY A 99 -14.80 22.49 3.66
N LEU A 100 -14.54 21.32 4.26
CA LEU A 100 -15.33 20.11 4.04
C LEU A 100 -16.06 19.76 5.34
N THR A 101 -17.28 20.27 5.44
CA THR A 101 -18.20 19.90 6.52
C THR A 101 -18.58 18.42 6.40
N LYS A 102 -19.14 17.82 7.47
CA LYS A 102 -19.71 16.46 7.40
C LYS A 102 -20.74 16.31 6.28
N ASP A 103 -21.42 17.39 5.92
CA ASP A 103 -22.37 17.42 4.81
C ASP A 103 -21.68 17.42 3.44
N ASP A 104 -20.50 18.01 3.32
CA ASP A 104 -19.68 17.92 2.11
C ASP A 104 -19.14 16.50 1.90
N PHE A 105 -18.74 15.79 2.96
CA PHE A 105 -18.38 14.37 2.88
C PHE A 105 -19.56 13.50 2.43
N ARG A 106 -20.76 13.72 2.99
CA ARG A 106 -21.98 13.03 2.53
C ARG A 106 -22.26 13.32 1.06
N ARG A 107 -22.11 14.58 0.63
CA ARG A 107 -22.30 14.99 -0.76
C ARG A 107 -21.31 14.31 -1.68
N LEU A 108 -20.01 14.33 -1.35
CA LEU A 108 -18.95 13.70 -2.14
C LEU A 108 -19.12 12.18 -2.21
N HIS A 109 -19.48 11.54 -1.11
CA HIS A 109 -19.75 10.11 -1.09
C HIS A 109 -20.93 9.73 -2.00
N SER A 110 -22.03 10.49 -1.95
CA SER A 110 -23.15 10.31 -2.87
C SER A 110 -22.74 10.53 -4.32
N GLN A 111 -21.99 11.60 -4.61
CA GLN A 111 -21.50 11.90 -5.96
C GLN A 111 -20.58 10.81 -6.50
N TRP A 112 -19.66 10.27 -5.70
CA TRP A 112 -18.80 9.17 -6.11
C TRP A 112 -19.57 7.88 -6.31
N LYS A 113 -20.52 7.57 -5.42
CA LYS A 113 -21.37 6.39 -5.55
C LYS A 113 -22.20 6.43 -6.84
N GLU A 114 -22.71 7.60 -7.21
CA GLU A 114 -23.42 7.82 -8.47
C GLU A 114 -22.47 7.72 -9.67
N LYS A 115 -21.36 8.46 -9.65
CA LYS A 115 -20.35 8.49 -10.72
C LYS A 115 -19.76 7.12 -11.03
N TYR A 116 -19.48 6.34 -10.00
CA TYR A 116 -18.89 5.00 -10.12
C TYR A 116 -19.89 3.89 -9.87
N SER A 117 -21.20 4.17 -10.00
CA SER A 117 -22.27 3.18 -9.82
C SER A 117 -22.05 1.91 -10.65
N HIS A 118 -21.48 2.05 -11.85
CA HIS A 118 -21.10 0.94 -12.73
C HIS A 118 -20.04 -0.01 -12.11
N LEU A 119 -19.13 0.50 -11.26
CA LEU A 119 -18.14 -0.33 -10.55
C LEU A 119 -18.75 -1.11 -9.37
N PHE A 120 -19.83 -0.58 -8.80
CA PHE A 120 -20.56 -1.21 -7.69
C PHE A 120 -21.77 -2.05 -8.15
N SER A 121 -21.96 -2.15 -9.47
CA SER A 121 -22.99 -2.98 -10.07
C SER A 121 -22.63 -4.46 -9.97
N ASN A 122 -23.58 -5.35 -10.29
CA ASN A 122 -23.26 -6.77 -10.41
C ASN A 122 -22.13 -6.97 -11.41
N ILE A 123 -21.23 -7.91 -11.12
CA ILE A 123 -20.11 -8.25 -12.00
C ILE A 123 -20.73 -8.73 -13.33
N PRO A 124 -20.41 -8.09 -14.48
CA PRO A 124 -20.92 -8.52 -15.76
C PRO A 124 -20.46 -9.96 -16.04
N LEU A 125 -21.34 -10.76 -16.65
CA LEU A 125 -21.03 -12.14 -17.06
C LEU A 125 -20.20 -12.16 -18.33
N GLU A 126 -19.13 -11.38 -18.36
CA GLU A 126 -18.23 -11.25 -19.50
C GLU A 126 -16.80 -11.20 -18.97
N LEU A 127 -15.86 -11.66 -19.79
CA LEU A 127 -14.44 -11.52 -19.50
C LEU A 127 -14.05 -10.04 -19.63
N PRO A 128 -13.38 -9.43 -18.64
CA PRO A 128 -12.88 -8.07 -18.81
C PRO A 128 -11.87 -8.02 -19.98
N PRO A 129 -11.68 -6.84 -20.60
CA PRO A 129 -10.68 -6.67 -21.64
C PRO A 129 -9.31 -7.20 -21.21
N MET A 130 -8.71 -8.05 -22.05
CA MET A 130 -7.41 -8.65 -21.76
C MET A 130 -6.33 -7.56 -21.74
N CYS A 131 -5.70 -7.40 -20.58
CA CYS A 131 -4.52 -6.53 -20.43
C CYS A 131 -3.25 -7.28 -20.82
N GLU A 132 -2.19 -6.53 -21.16
CA GLU A 132 -0.86 -7.10 -21.37
C GLU A 132 -0.39 -7.85 -20.11
N VAL A 133 -0.15 -9.15 -20.25
CA VAL A 133 0.20 -10.03 -19.13
C VAL A 133 1.68 -9.84 -18.78
N ASN A 134 1.95 -8.98 -17.80
CA ASN A 134 3.30 -8.71 -17.29
C ASN A 134 3.86 -9.80 -16.34
N HIS A 135 3.14 -10.91 -16.13
CA HIS A 135 3.57 -11.98 -15.24
C HIS A 135 3.59 -13.33 -15.96
N ARG A 136 4.72 -14.04 -15.88
CA ARG A 136 4.85 -15.43 -16.35
C ARG A 136 5.13 -16.32 -15.15
N ILE A 137 4.37 -17.41 -15.01
CA ILE A 137 4.64 -18.44 -14.02
C ILE A 137 5.86 -19.24 -14.50
N LYS A 138 7.01 -19.04 -13.86
CA LYS A 138 8.22 -19.81 -14.16
C LYS A 138 8.14 -21.16 -13.46
N LEU A 139 8.07 -22.24 -14.24
CA LEU A 139 8.15 -23.59 -13.70
C LEU A 139 9.60 -23.86 -13.25
N ILE A 140 9.78 -24.39 -12.03
CA ILE A 140 11.09 -24.83 -11.54
C ILE A 140 11.56 -26.05 -12.35
N ASP A 141 10.64 -27.00 -12.54
CA ASP A 141 10.82 -28.20 -13.35
C ASP A 141 9.57 -28.40 -14.21
N PRO A 142 9.67 -28.27 -15.55
CA PRO A 142 8.53 -28.42 -16.45
C PRO A 142 8.01 -29.86 -16.56
N ASN A 143 8.82 -30.86 -16.18
CA ASN A 143 8.47 -32.28 -16.29
C ASN A 143 7.95 -32.86 -14.97
N LYS A 144 7.92 -32.08 -13.90
CA LYS A 144 7.48 -32.54 -12.58
C LYS A 144 5.99 -32.85 -12.57
N GLN A 145 5.66 -34.13 -12.40
CA GLN A 145 4.29 -34.57 -12.20
C GLN A 145 3.96 -34.69 -10.70
N PHE A 146 2.75 -34.30 -10.31
CA PHE A 146 2.26 -34.43 -8.93
C PHE A 146 1.09 -35.40 -8.85
N ASN A 147 1.12 -36.26 -7.82
CA ASN A 147 0.02 -37.14 -7.48
C ASN A 147 -0.95 -36.40 -6.55
N TYR A 148 -2.20 -36.23 -6.98
CA TYR A 148 -3.23 -35.58 -6.18
C TYR A 148 -4.21 -36.59 -5.60
N HIS A 149 -4.67 -36.33 -4.37
CA HIS A 149 -5.85 -37.00 -3.83
C HIS A 149 -7.10 -36.22 -4.23
N LEU A 150 -8.04 -36.86 -4.91
CA LEU A 150 -9.30 -36.24 -5.32
C LEU A 150 -10.24 -36.12 -4.12
N SER A 151 -10.44 -34.89 -3.64
CA SER A 151 -11.44 -34.61 -2.60
C SER A 151 -12.85 -34.86 -3.12
N LYS A 152 -13.66 -35.59 -2.34
CA LYS A 152 -15.08 -35.77 -2.64
C LYS A 152 -15.84 -34.51 -2.26
N CYS A 153 -16.62 -33.97 -3.19
CA CYS A 153 -17.58 -32.90 -2.90
C CYS A 153 -18.73 -33.46 -2.03
N PRO A 154 -19.00 -32.89 -0.84
CA PRO A 154 -20.16 -33.23 -0.02
C PRO A 154 -21.45 -33.07 -0.82
N GLU A 155 -22.41 -33.99 -0.63
CA GLU A 155 -23.64 -34.01 -1.42
C GLU A 155 -24.44 -32.70 -1.32
N ALA A 156 -24.49 -32.10 -0.12
CA ALA A 156 -25.16 -30.83 0.12
C ALA A 156 -24.58 -29.64 -0.68
N LEU A 157 -23.30 -29.69 -1.04
CA LEU A 157 -22.62 -28.62 -1.78
C LEU A 157 -22.58 -28.87 -3.29
N ARG A 158 -22.96 -30.06 -3.76
CA ARG A 158 -22.96 -30.37 -5.20
C ARG A 158 -23.79 -29.39 -6.03
N PRO A 159 -25.03 -29.01 -5.65
CA PRO A 159 -25.81 -28.06 -6.44
C PRO A 159 -25.13 -26.69 -6.54
N GLN A 160 -24.52 -26.21 -5.45
CA GLN A 160 -23.81 -24.93 -5.42
C GLN A 160 -22.56 -24.94 -6.29
N LEU A 161 -21.82 -26.06 -6.29
CA LEU A 161 -20.65 -26.23 -7.15
C LEU A 161 -21.04 -26.16 -8.63
N HIS A 162 -22.06 -26.90 -9.05
CA HIS A 162 -22.50 -26.89 -10.46
C HIS A 162 -22.98 -25.50 -10.88
N ALA A 163 -23.79 -24.84 -10.06
CA ALA A 163 -24.24 -23.48 -10.34
C ALA A 163 -23.08 -22.49 -10.52
N LYS A 164 -22.00 -22.64 -9.73
CA LYS A 164 -20.80 -21.81 -9.85
C LYS A 164 -20.01 -22.14 -11.12
N ILE A 165 -19.83 -23.42 -11.44
CA ILE A 165 -19.17 -23.86 -12.69
C ILE A 165 -19.92 -23.29 -13.89
N ASP A 166 -21.24 -23.48 -13.97
CA ASP A 166 -22.06 -23.00 -15.09
C ASP A 166 -22.01 -21.48 -15.22
N HIS A 167 -22.03 -20.76 -14.10
CA HIS A 167 -21.88 -19.30 -14.09
C HIS A 167 -20.54 -18.86 -14.67
N TYR A 168 -19.45 -19.53 -14.31
CA TYR A 168 -18.09 -19.17 -14.74
C TYR A 168 -17.85 -19.54 -16.20
N LEU A 169 -18.40 -20.66 -16.66
CA LEU A 169 -18.42 -21.06 -18.06
C LEU A 169 -19.21 -20.06 -18.91
N LYS A 170 -20.41 -19.67 -18.44
CA LYS A 170 -21.25 -18.66 -19.11
C LYS A 170 -20.55 -17.30 -19.21
N ALA A 171 -19.82 -16.91 -18.18
CA ALA A 171 -19.08 -15.66 -18.16
C ALA A 171 -17.79 -15.67 -19.02
N GLY A 172 -17.38 -16.84 -19.53
CA GLY A 172 -16.12 -17.02 -20.25
C GLY A 172 -14.88 -16.90 -19.36
N TRP A 173 -15.05 -16.92 -18.03
CA TRP A 173 -13.93 -16.90 -17.08
C TRP A 173 -13.22 -18.25 -17.03
N TRP A 174 -13.99 -19.33 -17.18
CA TRP A 174 -13.49 -20.69 -17.30
C TRP A 174 -13.79 -21.23 -18.69
N GLU A 175 -12.89 -22.05 -19.21
CA GLU A 175 -13.08 -22.82 -20.42
C GLU A 175 -12.81 -24.30 -20.15
N PRO A 176 -13.60 -25.23 -20.73
CA PRO A 176 -13.27 -26.64 -20.67
C PRO A 176 -11.97 -26.90 -21.43
N THR A 177 -10.97 -27.45 -20.73
CA THR A 177 -9.66 -27.74 -21.33
C THR A 177 -9.14 -29.10 -20.90
N SER A 178 -8.29 -29.69 -21.73
CA SER A 178 -7.57 -30.92 -21.42
C SER A 178 -6.15 -30.57 -20.99
N ALA A 179 -5.80 -30.91 -19.76
CA ALA A 179 -4.45 -30.71 -19.22
C ALA A 179 -3.82 -32.05 -18.83
N LEU A 180 -2.49 -32.14 -18.93
CA LEU A 180 -1.75 -33.30 -18.41
C LEU A 180 -1.94 -33.48 -16.91
N GLN A 181 -2.22 -32.39 -16.19
CA GLN A 181 -2.45 -32.38 -14.76
C GLN A 181 -3.44 -31.30 -14.37
N ALA A 182 -4.32 -31.61 -13.42
CA ALA A 182 -5.28 -30.67 -12.84
C ALA A 182 -5.29 -30.82 -11.32
N VAL A 183 -5.28 -29.68 -10.61
CA VAL A 183 -5.37 -29.64 -9.15
C VAL A 183 -6.84 -29.88 -8.76
N PRO A 184 -7.13 -30.78 -7.79
CA PRO A 184 -8.50 -30.99 -7.33
C PRO A 184 -9.07 -29.72 -6.70
N MET A 185 -10.35 -29.44 -7.00
CA MET A 185 -11.09 -28.36 -6.34
C MET A 185 -11.65 -28.84 -5.01
N LEU A 186 -11.49 -28.01 -3.98
CA LEU A 186 -12.12 -28.21 -2.68
C LEU A 186 -13.39 -27.36 -2.59
N CYS A 187 -14.51 -27.98 -2.22
CA CYS A 187 -15.74 -27.26 -1.91
C CYS A 187 -15.73 -26.85 -0.43
N ILE A 188 -15.80 -25.55 -0.18
CA ILE A 188 -15.89 -24.93 1.15
C ILE A 188 -17.21 -24.19 1.30
#